data_AF-A0A942F4Q7-F1
#
_entry.id   AF-A0A942F4Q7-F1
#
_cell.length_a   1.000
_cell.length_b   1.000
_cell.length_c   1.000
_cell.angle_alpha   90.00
_cell.angle_beta   90.00
_cell.angle_gamma   90.00
#
_symmetry.space_group_name_H-M   'P 1'
#
loop_
_entity.id
_entity.type
_entity.pdbx_description
1 polymer ?
#
loop_
_entity_poly.entity_id
_entity_poly.type
_entity_poly.pdbx_seq_one_letter_code
_entity_poly.pdbx_strand_id
1 'polypeptide(L)'
;MNTPLRLLFVAILGISSFSLTGQTIVSSLITTNQTWDISGSPYIIGSNVLINQGVTVTVLPGTIIKSPAQKTLIVDGELVAKGKKDTVITFDSVSIQLTTKSTGYDFSSNTGSVFRYCLFRGNSMGGQKTIDVNRVSLLVSNCKFLNTYYGVYAYNSYYDTTKVRIENSIFDYTGFNYGYALYAGGQYTYIEMEECSVNNSYGIYITNHTLITKSSFTNWHGNSGLRLNLYGSFYEGDITITCNYFNKFRYSVIEMVGVPTKIKTIISYNTFDSSERFLDISLMSSSNKVNTLKIEYNNFLKYTKNSVFVHGGNNPGSADTLLLQNNYWGTTNTAQIDGGISDFNDDITVAAVIDYSSNLSAKQTQCNNPNPGGGGAGVKDIAASEFRIYPNPSSGNIQLEIGDNGWKQIAIKDLNGKDMIVENTNSNSVFLNCSSLNAGIYLVQVSGIHGVSQQKLLIQK
;
A
#
# COMPACT_ATOMS: atom_id res chain seq x y z
N MET A 1 71.67 47.30 -16.27
CA MET A 1 71.06 46.38 -15.28
C MET A 1 69.71 46.96 -14.87
N ASN A 2 68.67 46.12 -14.95
CA ASN A 2 67.33 46.21 -14.35
C ASN A 2 66.32 47.21 -14.94
N THR A 3 65.59 46.72 -15.96
CA THR A 3 64.25 47.15 -16.38
C THR A 3 63.18 46.63 -15.41
N PRO A 4 62.09 47.38 -15.12
CA PRO A 4 60.97 46.83 -14.36
C PRO A 4 59.96 46.17 -15.30
N LEU A 5 59.70 44.89 -15.05
CA LEU A 5 58.69 44.07 -15.70
C LEU A 5 57.29 44.46 -15.17
N ARG A 6 56.42 45.02 -16.02
CA ARG A 6 55.00 45.24 -15.69
C ARG A 6 54.26 43.90 -15.84
N LEU A 7 53.88 43.28 -14.74
CA LEU A 7 52.93 42.15 -14.73
C LEU A 7 51.51 42.68 -14.94
N LEU A 8 50.89 42.29 -16.05
CA LEU A 8 49.47 42.49 -16.32
C LEU A 8 48.70 41.33 -15.65
N PHE A 9 47.97 41.60 -14.56
CA PHE A 9 47.04 40.64 -13.98
C PHE A 9 45.77 40.59 -14.84
N VAL A 10 45.61 39.56 -15.66
CA VAL A 10 44.33 39.23 -16.29
C VAL A 10 43.49 38.50 -15.26
N ALA A 11 42.49 39.19 -14.71
CA ALA A 11 41.46 38.59 -13.88
C ALA A 11 40.58 37.70 -14.76
N ILE A 12 40.83 36.39 -14.74
CA ILE A 12 39.90 35.40 -15.27
C ILE A 12 38.72 35.36 -14.29
N LEU A 13 37.64 36.07 -14.62
CA LEU A 13 36.33 35.87 -14.01
C LEU A 13 35.91 34.43 -14.32
N GLY A 14 36.19 33.52 -13.39
CA GLY A 14 35.63 32.18 -13.40
C GLY A 14 34.11 32.31 -13.38
N ILE A 15 33.48 32.05 -14.52
CA ILE A 15 32.04 31.86 -14.60
C ILE A 15 31.75 30.61 -13.77
N SER A 16 31.35 30.80 -12.52
CA SER A 16 30.76 29.74 -11.72
C SER A 16 29.50 29.29 -12.46
N SER A 17 29.56 28.13 -13.10
CA SER A 17 28.39 27.43 -13.59
C SER A 17 27.50 27.13 -12.39
N PHE A 18 26.52 28.00 -12.17
CA PHE A 18 25.39 27.71 -11.31
C PHE A 18 24.68 26.49 -11.93
N SER A 19 24.82 25.31 -11.33
CA SER A 19 23.92 24.21 -11.60
C SER A 19 22.53 24.61 -11.13
N LEU A 20 21.72 25.12 -12.04
CA LEU A 20 20.27 25.19 -11.89
C LEU A 20 19.78 23.76 -11.62
N THR A 21 19.16 23.54 -10.47
CA THR A 21 18.43 22.31 -10.18
C THR A 21 17.29 22.19 -11.17
N GLY A 22 17.25 21.10 -11.95
CA GLY A 22 16.35 20.86 -13.10
C GLY A 22 14.88 20.60 -12.75
N GLN A 23 14.28 21.40 -11.87
CA GLN A 23 12.85 21.31 -11.60
C GLN A 23 12.07 21.59 -12.89
N THR A 24 11.24 20.62 -13.31
CA THR A 24 10.41 20.77 -14.51
C THR A 24 8.97 21.04 -14.09
N ILE A 25 8.45 22.23 -14.44
CA ILE A 25 7.01 22.49 -14.29
C ILE A 25 6.28 21.77 -15.43
N VAL A 26 5.38 20.86 -15.08
CA VAL A 26 4.62 20.09 -16.06
C VAL A 26 3.46 20.94 -16.59
N SER A 27 3.34 21.03 -17.92
CA SER A 27 2.21 21.67 -18.60
C SER A 27 0.89 21.03 -18.17
N SER A 28 -0.18 21.83 -18.03
CA SER A 28 -1.53 21.33 -17.72
C SER A 28 -2.10 20.39 -18.79
N LEU A 29 -1.51 20.38 -19.99
CA LEU A 29 -1.88 19.51 -21.10
C LEU A 29 -0.63 18.93 -21.75
N ILE A 30 -0.60 17.60 -21.88
CA ILE A 30 0.47 16.84 -22.55
C ILE A 30 -0.13 16.22 -23.81
N THR A 31 0.28 16.72 -24.97
CA THR A 31 -0.26 16.35 -26.30
C THR A 31 0.69 15.50 -27.14
N THR A 32 1.92 15.29 -26.70
CA THR A 32 2.94 14.47 -27.36
C THR A 32 3.61 13.54 -26.37
N ASN A 33 4.13 12.42 -26.86
CA ASN A 33 4.81 11.44 -26.00
C ASN A 33 5.98 12.08 -25.26
N GLN A 34 6.12 11.77 -23.98
CA GLN A 34 7.18 12.29 -23.12
C GLN A 34 7.90 11.16 -22.39
N THR A 35 9.18 11.39 -22.12
CA THR A 35 9.97 10.58 -21.19
C THR A 35 10.40 11.47 -20.04
N TRP A 36 10.10 11.05 -18.82
CA TRP A 36 10.46 11.75 -17.59
C TRP A 36 11.59 11.01 -16.87
N ASP A 37 12.72 11.68 -16.68
CA ASP A 37 13.94 11.10 -16.13
C ASP A 37 14.53 11.95 -14.99
N ILE A 38 15.62 11.50 -14.40
CA ILE A 38 16.24 12.20 -13.27
C ILE A 38 16.73 13.61 -13.61
N SER A 39 17.04 13.91 -14.87
CA SER A 39 17.57 15.21 -15.28
C SER A 39 16.52 16.32 -15.24
N GLY A 40 15.24 15.98 -15.44
CA GLY A 40 14.10 16.89 -15.29
C GLY A 40 13.41 16.82 -13.93
N SER A 41 13.99 16.07 -12.98
CA SER A 41 13.39 15.85 -11.67
C SER A 41 13.73 16.99 -10.69
N PRO A 42 12.78 17.43 -9.83
CA PRO A 42 11.40 16.95 -9.74
C PRO A 42 10.49 17.51 -10.84
N TYR A 43 9.59 16.66 -11.34
CA TYR A 43 8.47 17.08 -12.17
C TYR A 43 7.34 17.59 -11.29
N ILE A 44 6.98 18.86 -11.43
CA ILE A 44 6.01 19.54 -10.58
C ILE A 44 4.64 19.60 -11.26
N ILE A 45 3.67 18.93 -10.65
CA ILE A 45 2.26 18.95 -11.03
C ILE A 45 1.61 20.16 -10.33
N GLY A 46 1.75 21.34 -10.93
CA GLY A 46 1.30 22.63 -10.37
C GLY A 46 -0.19 22.91 -10.52
N SER A 47 -0.81 22.35 -11.56
CA SER A 47 -2.26 22.30 -11.78
C SER A 47 -2.68 20.86 -12.04
N ASN A 48 -3.97 20.59 -12.21
CA ASN A 48 -4.35 19.32 -12.83
C ASN A 48 -3.71 19.24 -14.22
N VAL A 49 -3.18 18.06 -14.55
CA VAL A 49 -2.47 17.79 -15.81
C VAL A 49 -3.20 16.69 -16.55
N LEU A 50 -3.54 16.92 -17.81
CA LEU A 50 -4.14 15.91 -18.68
C LEU A 50 -3.08 15.33 -19.62
N ILE A 51 -2.89 14.01 -19.58
CA ILE A 51 -2.23 13.24 -20.64
C ILE A 51 -3.29 12.89 -21.68
N ASN A 52 -3.21 13.47 -22.87
CA ASN A 52 -4.24 13.27 -23.91
C ASN A 52 -4.31 11.82 -24.40
N GLN A 53 -5.48 11.46 -24.95
CA GLN A 53 -5.68 10.17 -25.60
C GLN A 53 -4.64 9.95 -26.71
N GLY A 54 -4.08 8.73 -26.78
CA GLY A 54 -3.04 8.35 -27.72
C GLY A 54 -1.63 8.86 -27.36
N VAL A 55 -1.47 9.55 -26.23
CA VAL A 55 -0.18 10.04 -25.73
C VAL A 55 0.32 9.17 -24.58
N THR A 56 1.60 8.82 -24.61
CA THR A 56 2.28 8.08 -23.54
C THR A 56 3.25 8.97 -22.77
N VAL A 57 3.14 8.97 -21.44
CA VAL A 57 4.20 9.46 -20.55
C VAL A 57 4.92 8.27 -19.94
N THR A 58 6.20 8.13 -20.25
CA THR A 58 7.08 7.11 -19.66
C THR A 58 7.94 7.73 -18.57
N VAL A 59 7.83 7.22 -17.35
CA VAL A 59 8.63 7.67 -16.20
C VAL A 59 9.72 6.64 -15.92
N LEU A 60 10.98 7.10 -15.96
CA LEU A 60 12.17 6.29 -15.76
C LEU A 60 12.58 6.17 -14.27
N PRO A 61 13.37 5.15 -13.91
CA PRO A 61 13.84 4.94 -12.54
C PRO A 61 14.51 6.16 -11.90
N GLY A 62 14.27 6.37 -10.60
CA GLY A 62 14.82 7.48 -9.82
C GLY A 62 14.09 8.82 -9.97
N THR A 63 13.14 8.93 -10.90
CA THR A 63 12.39 10.17 -11.11
C THR A 63 11.44 10.49 -9.95
N ILE A 64 11.44 11.74 -9.51
CA ILE A 64 10.51 12.31 -8.53
C ILE A 64 9.45 13.15 -9.27
N ILE A 65 8.19 12.89 -8.97
CA ILE A 65 7.01 13.65 -9.37
C ILE A 65 6.35 14.18 -8.10
N LYS A 66 6.12 15.49 -8.03
CA LYS A 66 5.61 16.15 -6.82
C LYS A 66 4.42 17.03 -7.15
N SER A 67 3.42 17.04 -6.28
CA SER A 67 2.39 18.07 -6.32
C SER A 67 2.34 18.87 -5.02
N PRO A 68 2.58 20.19 -5.07
CA PRO A 68 2.56 21.04 -3.87
C PRO A 68 1.14 21.25 -3.30
N ALA A 69 0.10 21.00 -4.09
CA ALA A 69 -1.30 21.18 -3.70
C ALA A 69 -2.17 20.03 -4.20
N GLN A 70 -1.61 18.82 -4.21
CA GLN A 70 -2.31 17.57 -4.49
C GLN A 70 -3.17 17.54 -5.75
N LYS A 71 -2.58 18.05 -6.82
CA LYS A 71 -3.18 18.06 -8.13
C LYS A 71 -3.22 16.66 -8.72
N THR A 72 -4.17 16.50 -9.63
CA THR A 72 -4.42 15.22 -10.29
C THR A 72 -3.69 15.18 -11.62
N LEU A 73 -2.92 14.11 -11.84
CA LEU A 73 -2.50 13.67 -13.15
C LEU A 73 -3.64 12.82 -13.73
N ILE A 74 -4.39 13.42 -14.66
CA ILE A 74 -5.53 12.81 -15.35
C ILE A 74 -4.98 12.16 -16.62
N VAL A 75 -5.29 10.89 -16.82
CA VAL A 75 -4.72 10.07 -17.89
C VAL A 75 -5.84 9.66 -18.84
N ASP A 76 -6.00 10.38 -19.96
CA ASP A 76 -6.80 9.91 -21.10
C ASP A 76 -5.94 9.06 -22.07
N GLY A 77 -4.61 9.17 -21.99
CA GLY A 77 -3.64 8.37 -22.73
C GLY A 77 -3.06 7.21 -21.93
N GLU A 78 -1.74 7.11 -21.86
CA GLU A 78 -1.01 6.04 -21.16
C GLU A 78 0.00 6.62 -20.17
N LEU A 79 0.07 6.07 -18.95
CA LEU A 79 1.09 6.41 -17.97
C LEU A 79 1.88 5.17 -17.55
N VAL A 80 3.16 5.15 -17.92
CA VAL A 80 4.05 4.01 -17.71
C VAL A 80 5.15 4.38 -16.74
N ALA A 81 5.06 3.91 -15.49
CA ALA A 81 6.08 4.16 -14.47
C ALA A 81 6.76 2.84 -14.07
N LYS A 82 8.00 2.65 -14.53
CA LYS A 82 8.77 1.42 -14.28
C LYS A 82 10.10 1.78 -13.61
N GLY A 83 10.08 1.87 -12.28
CA GLY A 83 11.28 2.02 -11.46
C GLY A 83 12.09 0.73 -11.36
N LYS A 84 13.10 0.73 -10.48
CA LYS A 84 13.86 -0.47 -10.10
C LYS A 84 13.96 -0.56 -8.58
N LYS A 85 14.33 -1.73 -8.05
CA LYS A 85 14.53 -1.95 -6.61
C LYS A 85 15.44 -0.89 -5.96
N ASP A 86 16.53 -0.54 -6.64
CA ASP A 86 17.57 0.40 -6.17
C ASP A 86 17.28 1.87 -6.52
N THR A 87 16.39 2.12 -7.48
CA THR A 87 16.09 3.43 -8.06
C THR A 87 14.59 3.56 -8.30
N VAL A 88 13.84 3.62 -7.20
CA VAL A 88 12.38 3.74 -7.24
C VAL A 88 11.92 5.08 -7.83
N ILE A 89 10.76 5.09 -8.47
CA ILE A 89 10.08 6.32 -8.88
C ILE A 89 9.28 6.84 -7.68
N THR A 90 9.33 8.13 -7.38
CA THR A 90 8.57 8.71 -6.26
C THR A 90 7.44 9.59 -6.76
N PHE A 91 6.21 9.27 -6.37
CA PHE A 91 5.05 10.15 -6.47
C PHE A 91 4.78 10.76 -5.09
N ASP A 92 5.10 12.04 -4.93
CA ASP A 92 4.97 12.79 -3.70
C ASP A 92 3.72 13.66 -3.72
N SER A 93 2.69 13.22 -2.99
CA SER A 93 1.41 13.90 -2.85
C SER A 93 0.66 14.12 -4.17
N VAL A 94 0.82 13.21 -5.13
CA VAL A 94 0.17 13.27 -6.45
C VAL A 94 -1.03 12.33 -6.48
N SER A 95 -2.18 12.82 -6.95
CA SER A 95 -3.32 11.95 -7.29
C SER A 95 -3.20 11.54 -8.76
N ILE A 96 -3.44 10.28 -9.08
CA ILE A 96 -3.44 9.77 -10.45
C ILE A 96 -4.83 9.27 -10.78
N GLN A 97 -5.40 9.72 -11.89
CA GLN A 97 -6.71 9.29 -12.35
C GLN A 97 -6.60 8.67 -13.74
N LEU A 98 -6.79 7.35 -13.80
CA LEU A 98 -6.97 6.61 -15.05
C LEU A 98 -8.46 6.69 -15.43
N THR A 99 -8.76 7.46 -16.48
CA THR A 99 -10.12 7.65 -16.97
C THR A 99 -10.55 6.46 -17.83
N THR A 100 -11.82 6.46 -18.26
CA THR A 100 -12.34 5.44 -19.18
C THR A 100 -11.68 5.48 -20.56
N LYS A 101 -10.90 6.51 -20.88
CA LYS A 101 -10.18 6.65 -22.16
C LYS A 101 -8.74 6.14 -22.08
N SER A 102 -8.21 5.92 -20.87
CA SER A 102 -6.82 5.51 -20.71
C SER A 102 -6.54 4.24 -21.49
N THR A 103 -5.31 4.13 -22.01
CA THR A 103 -4.72 2.83 -22.32
C THR A 103 -4.42 2.10 -21.01
N GLY A 104 -5.42 1.37 -20.51
CA GLY A 104 -5.29 0.50 -19.34
C GLY A 104 -4.31 -0.66 -19.57
N TYR A 105 -3.90 -1.30 -18.48
CA TYR A 105 -2.99 -2.44 -18.53
C TYR A 105 -3.64 -3.66 -19.19
N ASP A 106 -3.03 -4.17 -20.24
CA ASP A 106 -3.41 -5.42 -20.85
C ASP A 106 -2.52 -6.55 -20.31
N PHE A 107 -3.13 -7.47 -19.55
CA PHE A 107 -2.44 -8.60 -18.94
C PHE A 107 -1.98 -9.66 -19.96
N SER A 108 -2.52 -9.67 -21.19
CA SER A 108 -2.09 -10.60 -22.23
C SER A 108 -0.82 -10.13 -22.93
N SER A 109 -0.75 -8.83 -23.25
CA SER A 109 0.40 -8.23 -23.93
C SER A 109 1.45 -7.65 -22.98
N ASN A 110 1.13 -7.48 -21.70
CA ASN A 110 1.96 -6.81 -20.68
C ASN A 110 2.30 -5.35 -21.01
N THR A 111 1.36 -4.65 -21.63
CA THR A 111 1.48 -3.24 -22.04
C THR A 111 0.36 -2.39 -21.42
N GLY A 112 0.44 -1.07 -21.58
CA GLY A 112 -0.52 -0.14 -20.98
C GLY A 112 -0.06 0.46 -19.66
N SER A 113 -0.94 1.25 -19.06
CA SER A 113 -0.64 2.01 -17.84
C SER A 113 -0.28 1.10 -16.66
N VAL A 114 0.86 1.34 -16.03
CA VAL A 114 1.46 0.43 -15.04
C VAL A 114 2.35 1.15 -14.04
N PHE A 115 2.38 0.65 -12.80
CA PHE A 115 3.31 1.07 -11.76
C PHE A 115 4.17 -0.11 -11.30
N ARG A 116 5.49 0.02 -11.47
CA ARG A 116 6.48 -0.93 -10.94
C ARG A 116 7.53 -0.19 -10.13
N TYR A 117 7.89 -0.68 -8.95
CA TYR A 117 8.92 -0.07 -8.10
C TYR A 117 8.69 1.43 -7.89
N CYS A 118 7.45 1.79 -7.56
CA CYS A 118 7.02 3.15 -7.28
C CYS A 118 6.76 3.33 -5.78
N LEU A 119 7.14 4.49 -5.25
CA LEU A 119 6.83 4.96 -3.91
C LEU A 119 5.81 6.08 -4.00
N PHE A 120 4.62 5.85 -3.44
CA PHE A 120 3.56 6.84 -3.30
C PHE A 120 3.55 7.35 -1.87
N ARG A 121 3.68 8.68 -1.69
CA ARG A 121 3.56 9.34 -0.39
C ARG A 121 2.31 10.20 -0.36
N GLY A 122 1.43 9.97 0.61
CA GLY A 122 0.32 10.85 0.91
C GLY A 122 0.72 12.00 1.84
N ASN A 123 -0.23 12.90 2.13
CA ASN A 123 0.02 14.15 2.87
C ASN A 123 -1.00 14.44 3.98
N SER A 124 -1.70 13.43 4.48
CA SER A 124 -2.76 13.55 5.49
C SER A 124 -4.15 14.04 5.04
N MET A 125 -4.44 14.13 3.75
CA MET A 125 -5.75 14.64 3.31
C MET A 125 -6.83 13.54 3.24
N GLY A 126 -7.98 13.83 3.87
CA GLY A 126 -9.15 12.96 3.91
C GLY A 126 -9.76 12.71 2.52
N GLY A 127 -10.13 11.46 2.22
CA GLY A 127 -10.87 11.08 1.02
C GLY A 127 -10.07 11.03 -0.28
N GLN A 128 -8.76 11.29 -0.24
CA GLN A 128 -7.93 11.33 -1.44
C GLN A 128 -7.72 9.94 -2.05
N LYS A 129 -7.74 9.88 -3.39
CA LYS A 129 -7.40 8.69 -4.17
C LYS A 129 -6.00 8.85 -4.74
N THR A 130 -5.06 8.02 -4.27
CA THR A 130 -3.68 8.04 -4.79
C THR A 130 -3.67 7.56 -6.24
N ILE A 131 -4.36 6.44 -6.50
CA ILE A 131 -4.64 5.93 -7.84
C ILE A 131 -6.14 5.67 -7.94
N ASP A 132 -6.83 6.46 -8.75
CA ASP A 132 -8.23 6.31 -9.12
C ASP A 132 -8.32 5.59 -10.48
N VAL A 133 -8.95 4.42 -10.50
CA VAL A 133 -9.10 3.57 -11.69
C VAL A 133 -10.57 3.53 -12.07
N ASN A 134 -10.90 3.97 -13.28
CA ASN A 134 -12.26 3.99 -13.78
C ASN A 134 -12.38 3.21 -15.10
N ARG A 135 -12.93 1.98 -15.00
CA ARG A 135 -13.27 1.14 -16.17
C ARG A 135 -12.13 0.82 -17.12
N VAL A 136 -10.93 0.71 -16.54
CA VAL A 136 -9.73 0.24 -17.22
C VAL A 136 -8.97 -0.71 -16.29
N SER A 137 -8.05 -1.47 -16.83
CA SER A 137 -7.23 -2.39 -16.04
C SER A 137 -5.94 -1.73 -15.56
N LEU A 138 -5.38 -2.21 -14.44
CA LEU A 138 -4.15 -1.69 -13.85
C LEU A 138 -3.33 -2.81 -13.20
N LEU A 139 -2.01 -2.73 -13.41
CA LEU A 139 -1.03 -3.47 -12.63
C LEU A 139 -0.22 -2.53 -11.71
N VAL A 140 -0.18 -2.87 -10.43
CA VAL A 140 0.69 -2.28 -9.41
C VAL A 140 1.60 -3.39 -8.87
N SER A 141 2.90 -3.28 -9.08
CA SER A 141 3.85 -4.33 -8.66
C SER A 141 5.05 -3.75 -7.94
N ASN A 142 5.49 -4.39 -6.85
CA ASN A 142 6.69 -3.95 -6.10
C ASN A 142 6.62 -2.48 -5.65
N CYS A 143 5.43 -1.97 -5.36
CA CYS A 143 5.23 -0.58 -4.99
C CYS A 143 5.08 -0.41 -3.48
N LYS A 144 5.27 0.81 -3.00
CA LYS A 144 5.01 1.18 -1.61
C LYS A 144 4.09 2.38 -1.53
N PHE A 145 3.05 2.28 -0.72
CA PHE A 145 2.11 3.34 -0.40
C PHE A 145 2.31 3.72 1.05
N LEU A 146 2.71 4.96 1.28
CA LEU A 146 2.93 5.50 2.61
C LEU A 146 1.93 6.60 2.89
N ASN A 147 1.19 6.43 3.98
CA ASN A 147 0.41 7.49 4.58
C ASN A 147 -0.57 8.12 3.57
N THR A 148 -1.09 7.30 2.66
CA THR A 148 -2.14 7.68 1.71
C THR A 148 -3.52 7.53 2.34
N TYR A 149 -4.57 8.09 1.73
CA TYR A 149 -5.95 7.85 2.21
C TYR A 149 -6.55 6.61 1.56
N TYR A 150 -6.83 6.64 0.25
CA TYR A 150 -7.08 5.44 -0.55
C TYR A 150 -5.81 5.15 -1.36
N GLY A 151 -5.18 4.00 -1.13
CA GLY A 151 -4.01 3.54 -1.88
C GLY A 151 -4.38 3.30 -3.34
N VAL A 152 -5.30 2.37 -3.57
CA VAL A 152 -5.93 2.17 -4.88
C VAL A 152 -7.45 2.28 -4.72
N TYR A 153 -8.09 3.04 -5.60
CA TYR A 153 -9.53 3.24 -5.63
C TYR A 153 -10.07 2.75 -6.97
N ALA A 154 -10.96 1.76 -6.96
CA ALA A 154 -11.52 1.14 -8.16
C ALA A 154 -13.03 0.89 -7.95
N TYR A 155 -13.84 1.91 -8.19
CA TYR A 155 -15.27 1.91 -7.86
C TYR A 155 -16.11 2.33 -9.08
N ASN A 156 -17.37 1.86 -9.14
CA ASN A 156 -18.37 2.15 -10.19
C ASN A 156 -18.25 1.43 -11.55
N SER A 157 -17.65 0.24 -11.57
CA SER A 157 -17.62 -0.59 -12.80
C SER A 157 -18.85 -1.49 -12.89
N TYR A 158 -19.91 -0.97 -13.52
CA TYR A 158 -21.21 -1.64 -13.70
C TYR A 158 -21.49 -2.11 -15.12
N TYR A 159 -20.65 -1.76 -16.10
CA TYR A 159 -20.85 -2.13 -17.51
C TYR A 159 -19.58 -2.71 -18.12
N ASP A 160 -18.43 -2.14 -17.78
CA ASP A 160 -17.12 -2.54 -18.30
C ASP A 160 -16.29 -3.22 -17.22
N THR A 161 -15.46 -4.17 -17.64
CA THR A 161 -14.56 -4.87 -16.73
C THR A 161 -13.42 -3.96 -16.28
N THR A 162 -13.18 -3.91 -14.98
CA THR A 162 -12.02 -3.27 -14.35
C THR A 162 -11.21 -4.35 -13.67
N LYS A 163 -9.97 -4.57 -14.07
CA LYS A 163 -9.09 -5.53 -13.39
C LYS A 163 -7.94 -4.80 -12.72
N VAL A 164 -7.83 -4.89 -11.41
CA VAL A 164 -6.73 -4.34 -10.63
C VAL A 164 -5.94 -5.51 -10.03
N ARG A 165 -4.67 -5.65 -10.45
CA ARG A 165 -3.72 -6.57 -9.84
C ARG A 165 -2.69 -5.78 -9.04
N ILE A 166 -2.55 -6.12 -7.77
CA ILE A 166 -1.57 -5.57 -6.84
C ILE A 166 -0.69 -6.73 -6.38
N GLU A 167 0.59 -6.71 -6.72
CA GLU A 167 1.52 -7.77 -6.37
C GLU A 167 2.75 -7.22 -5.65
N ASN A 168 3.26 -7.98 -4.68
CA ASN A 168 4.52 -7.67 -4.02
C ASN A 168 4.59 -6.25 -3.44
N SER A 169 3.47 -5.68 -3.00
CA SER A 169 3.40 -4.26 -2.64
C SER A 169 3.13 -4.04 -1.16
N ILE A 170 3.61 -2.91 -0.63
CA ILE A 170 3.49 -2.54 0.78
C ILE A 170 2.55 -1.34 0.92
N PHE A 171 1.61 -1.43 1.84
CA PHE A 171 0.77 -0.33 2.30
C PHE A 171 1.04 -0.12 3.78
N ASP A 172 1.46 1.09 4.16
CA ASP A 172 1.74 1.40 5.55
C ASP A 172 1.26 2.81 5.90
N TYR A 173 0.47 2.89 6.97
CA TYR A 173 -0.26 4.09 7.38
C TYR A 173 0.14 4.58 8.78
N THR A 174 1.40 4.38 9.17
CA THR A 174 1.96 4.79 10.46
C THR A 174 1.74 6.26 10.81
N GLY A 175 1.59 7.14 9.83
CA GLY A 175 1.47 8.58 10.05
C GLY A 175 0.08 9.08 10.43
N PHE A 176 -1.01 8.32 10.18
CA PHE A 176 -2.38 8.87 10.21
C PHE A 176 -3.45 7.96 10.80
N ASN A 177 -4.57 8.58 11.20
CA ASN A 177 -5.75 7.88 11.74
C ASN A 177 -6.77 7.47 10.66
N TYR A 178 -6.30 7.21 9.44
CA TYR A 178 -7.06 6.67 8.32
C TYR A 178 -6.09 6.01 7.34
N GLY A 179 -6.62 5.25 6.40
CA GLY A 179 -5.82 4.61 5.37
C GLY A 179 -6.46 3.31 4.93
N TYR A 180 -6.78 3.21 3.65
CA TYR A 180 -7.35 2.03 3.03
C TYR A 180 -6.42 1.60 1.90
N ALA A 181 -5.87 0.38 1.99
CA ALA A 181 -5.00 -0.14 0.93
C ALA A 181 -5.72 -0.19 -0.42
N LEU A 182 -6.97 -0.61 -0.38
CA LEU A 182 -7.85 -0.71 -1.54
C LEU A 182 -9.27 -0.33 -1.16
N TYR A 183 -9.92 0.45 -2.03
CA TYR A 183 -11.34 0.70 -1.99
C TYR A 183 -11.96 0.32 -3.32
N ALA A 184 -12.52 -0.89 -3.38
CA ALA A 184 -13.10 -1.43 -4.60
C ALA A 184 -14.63 -1.58 -4.50
N GLY A 185 -15.30 -1.43 -5.64
CA GLY A 185 -16.74 -1.67 -5.79
C GLY A 185 -17.19 -1.68 -7.24
N GLY A 186 -18.45 -2.03 -7.47
CA GLY A 186 -18.98 -2.29 -8.81
C GLY A 186 -18.91 -3.77 -9.17
N GLN A 187 -19.90 -4.21 -9.94
CA GLN A 187 -20.14 -5.62 -10.27
C GLN A 187 -19.04 -6.24 -11.11
N TYR A 188 -18.39 -5.48 -11.99
CA TYR A 188 -17.38 -5.98 -12.92
C TYR A 188 -15.97 -5.53 -12.54
N THR A 189 -15.73 -5.27 -11.25
CA THR A 189 -14.42 -4.95 -10.70
C THR A 189 -13.77 -6.23 -10.15
N TYR A 190 -12.69 -6.66 -10.77
CA TYR A 190 -11.88 -7.83 -10.42
C TYR A 190 -10.63 -7.40 -9.68
N ILE A 191 -10.45 -7.92 -8.47
CA ILE A 191 -9.33 -7.60 -7.59
C ILE A 191 -8.44 -8.82 -7.43
N GLU A 192 -7.14 -8.64 -7.65
CA GLU A 192 -6.12 -9.63 -7.30
C GLU A 192 -5.06 -8.95 -6.43
N MET A 193 -4.89 -9.43 -5.19
CA MET A 193 -3.79 -9.03 -4.30
C MET A 193 -2.93 -10.24 -3.96
N GLU A 194 -1.66 -10.22 -4.35
CA GLU A 194 -0.73 -11.31 -4.09
C GLU A 194 0.55 -10.79 -3.42
N GLU A 195 1.04 -11.51 -2.39
CA GLU A 195 2.32 -11.22 -1.74
C GLU A 195 2.44 -9.77 -1.24
N CYS A 196 1.32 -9.18 -0.82
CA CYS A 196 1.27 -7.82 -0.30
C CYS A 196 1.42 -7.79 1.22
N SER A 197 1.88 -6.66 1.77
CA SER A 197 1.68 -6.36 3.20
C SER A 197 0.91 -5.07 3.38
N VAL A 198 -0.06 -5.15 4.28
CA VAL A 198 -0.87 -4.02 4.69
C VAL A 198 -0.72 -3.87 6.19
N ASN A 199 -0.18 -2.74 6.61
CA ASN A 199 0.12 -2.44 8.01
C ASN A 199 -0.56 -1.14 8.42
N ASN A 200 -1.04 -1.07 9.66
CA ASN A 200 -1.68 0.14 10.22
C ASN A 200 -2.93 0.62 9.45
N SER A 201 -3.59 -0.26 8.70
CA SER A 201 -4.73 0.12 7.87
C SER A 201 -6.03 0.22 8.67
N TYR A 202 -6.99 0.94 8.10
CA TYR A 202 -8.34 1.17 8.59
C TYR A 202 -9.41 0.37 7.84
N GLY A 203 -9.06 -0.23 6.71
CA GLY A 203 -10.00 -1.05 5.96
C GLY A 203 -9.51 -1.42 4.57
N ILE A 204 -10.15 -2.44 3.99
CA ILE A 204 -10.07 -2.77 2.58
C ILE A 204 -11.48 -3.10 2.13
N TYR A 205 -11.97 -2.40 1.12
CA TYR A 205 -13.22 -2.79 0.45
C TYR A 205 -12.89 -3.63 -0.77
N ILE A 206 -13.50 -4.80 -0.86
CA ILE A 206 -13.34 -5.74 -1.97
C ILE A 206 -14.69 -6.06 -2.60
N THR A 207 -14.68 -6.77 -3.72
CA THR A 207 -15.88 -7.06 -4.52
C THR A 207 -16.17 -8.56 -4.57
N ASN A 208 -17.27 -8.93 -5.23
CA ASN A 208 -17.66 -10.30 -5.55
C ASN A 208 -16.69 -11.02 -6.52
N HIS A 209 -15.65 -10.36 -7.00
CA HIS A 209 -14.59 -10.94 -7.82
C HIS A 209 -13.23 -10.63 -7.21
N THR A 210 -12.82 -11.41 -6.21
CA THR A 210 -11.61 -11.12 -5.43
C THR A 210 -10.74 -12.35 -5.22
N LEU A 211 -9.44 -12.22 -5.50
CA LEU A 211 -8.40 -13.18 -5.13
C LEU A 211 -7.38 -12.47 -4.24
N ILE A 212 -7.21 -12.95 -3.00
CA ILE A 212 -6.18 -12.46 -2.07
C ILE A 212 -5.33 -13.64 -1.62
N THR A 213 -4.04 -13.61 -1.96
CA THR A 213 -3.13 -14.70 -1.65
C THR A 213 -1.83 -14.25 -1.02
N LYS A 214 -1.26 -15.11 -0.15
CA LYS A 214 0.10 -14.97 0.39
C LYS A 214 0.40 -13.59 0.97
N SER A 215 -0.61 -12.89 1.46
CA SER A 215 -0.51 -11.51 1.91
C SER A 215 -0.57 -11.42 3.43
N SER A 216 0.03 -10.38 4.00
CA SER A 216 0.03 -10.15 5.44
C SER A 216 -0.68 -8.84 5.79
N PHE A 217 -1.60 -8.91 6.75
CA PHE A 217 -2.37 -7.77 7.23
C PHE A 217 -2.15 -7.64 8.73
N THR A 218 -1.55 -6.55 9.18
CA THR A 218 -1.11 -6.39 10.57
C THR A 218 -1.43 -5.04 11.18
N ASN A 219 -1.56 -5.02 12.51
CA ASN A 219 -1.76 -3.82 13.32
C ASN A 219 -2.95 -2.98 12.84
N TRP A 220 -4.11 -3.61 12.72
CA TRP A 220 -5.30 -2.98 12.15
C TRP A 220 -5.97 -2.03 13.15
N HIS A 221 -6.26 -0.80 12.71
CA HIS A 221 -6.88 0.22 13.55
C HIS A 221 -8.37 0.39 13.30
N GLY A 222 -8.83 0.06 12.09
CA GLY A 222 -10.24 0.16 11.70
C GLY A 222 -11.12 -0.92 12.31
N ASN A 223 -12.42 -0.68 12.33
CA ASN A 223 -13.41 -1.67 12.79
C ASN A 223 -13.70 -2.75 11.74
N SER A 224 -13.30 -2.55 10.49
CA SER A 224 -13.50 -3.51 9.41
C SER A 224 -12.18 -3.80 8.75
N GLY A 225 -11.84 -5.09 8.62
CA GLY A 225 -10.68 -5.57 7.88
C GLY A 225 -10.93 -5.60 6.39
N LEU A 226 -11.05 -6.81 5.84
CA LEU A 226 -11.54 -7.06 4.49
C LEU A 226 -13.07 -7.03 4.51
N ARG A 227 -13.66 -5.97 3.96
CA ARG A 227 -15.11 -5.78 3.94
C ARG A 227 -15.69 -6.09 2.56
N LEU A 228 -16.73 -6.92 2.57
CA LEU A 228 -17.51 -7.33 1.43
C LEU A 228 -18.96 -6.87 1.61
N ASN A 229 -19.39 -5.91 0.81
CA ASN A 229 -20.80 -5.49 0.78
C ASN A 229 -21.50 -6.21 -0.37
N LEU A 230 -22.26 -7.26 -0.07
CA LEU A 230 -22.91 -8.14 -1.03
C LEU A 230 -24.45 -7.95 -1.07
N TYR A 231 -24.95 -6.86 -0.48
CA TYR A 231 -26.37 -6.50 -0.51
C TYR A 231 -26.93 -6.49 -1.93
N GLY A 232 -28.00 -7.24 -2.16
CA GLY A 232 -28.73 -7.22 -3.42
C GLY A 232 -27.91 -7.62 -4.65
N SER A 233 -26.76 -8.27 -4.49
CA SER A 233 -26.02 -8.79 -5.63
C SER A 233 -26.75 -10.01 -6.19
N PHE A 234 -27.56 -9.80 -7.23
CA PHE A 234 -28.22 -10.86 -8.01
C PHE A 234 -27.25 -11.63 -8.92
N TYR A 235 -25.96 -11.28 -8.84
CA TYR A 235 -24.92 -11.60 -9.78
C TYR A 235 -23.97 -12.67 -9.23
N GLU A 236 -23.37 -13.40 -10.15
CA GLU A 236 -22.38 -14.44 -9.84
C GLU A 236 -21.04 -13.81 -9.47
N GLY A 237 -20.20 -14.58 -8.79
CA GLY A 237 -18.88 -14.13 -8.40
C GLY A 237 -18.10 -15.20 -7.66
N ASP A 238 -16.79 -15.00 -7.62
CA ASP A 238 -15.86 -15.87 -6.92
C ASP A 238 -14.97 -15.01 -6.03
N ILE A 239 -14.90 -15.40 -4.77
CA ILE A 239 -13.99 -14.83 -3.78
C ILE A 239 -13.10 -15.95 -3.29
N THR A 240 -11.78 -15.74 -3.33
CA THR A 240 -10.79 -16.67 -2.76
C THR A 240 -9.81 -15.89 -1.92
N ILE A 241 -9.75 -16.19 -0.63
CA ILE A 241 -8.82 -15.61 0.33
C ILE A 241 -8.02 -16.78 0.89
N THR A 242 -6.75 -16.91 0.49
CA THR A 242 -5.95 -18.08 0.87
C THR A 242 -4.49 -17.80 1.17
N CYS A 243 -3.88 -18.60 2.04
CA CYS A 243 -2.48 -18.44 2.45
C CYS A 243 -2.14 -17.06 3.05
N ASN A 244 -3.10 -16.36 3.68
CA ASN A 244 -2.86 -15.04 4.25
C ASN A 244 -2.58 -15.09 5.75
N TYR A 245 -1.88 -14.08 6.26
CA TYR A 245 -1.64 -13.88 7.69
C TYR A 245 -2.32 -12.60 8.17
N PHE A 246 -3.29 -12.73 9.07
CA PHE A 246 -4.02 -11.63 9.69
C PHE A 246 -3.64 -11.55 11.17
N ASN A 247 -3.09 -10.41 11.61
CA ASN A 247 -2.65 -10.26 12.99
C ASN A 247 -3.00 -8.90 13.60
N LYS A 248 -3.44 -8.92 14.87
CA LYS A 248 -3.72 -7.71 15.65
C LYS A 248 -4.74 -6.82 14.98
N PHE A 249 -5.95 -7.35 14.76
CA PHE A 249 -7.06 -6.51 14.32
C PHE A 249 -7.81 -5.98 15.53
N ARG A 250 -8.17 -4.69 15.47
CA ARG A 250 -9.05 -4.08 16.47
C ARG A 250 -10.40 -4.78 16.54
N TYR A 251 -11.01 -5.14 15.40
CA TYR A 251 -12.36 -5.72 15.36
C TYR A 251 -12.45 -6.89 14.38
N SER A 252 -13.20 -6.76 13.27
CA SER A 252 -13.43 -7.83 12.30
C SER A 252 -12.30 -7.94 11.28
N VAL A 253 -11.76 -9.14 11.07
CA VAL A 253 -10.76 -9.42 10.02
C VAL A 253 -11.43 -9.54 8.66
N ILE A 254 -12.46 -10.38 8.53
CA ILE A 254 -13.27 -10.49 7.32
C ILE A 254 -14.72 -10.18 7.72
N GLU A 255 -15.27 -9.12 7.14
CA GLU A 255 -16.67 -8.70 7.33
C GLU A 255 -17.43 -8.94 6.03
N MET A 256 -18.30 -9.94 6.04
CA MET A 256 -19.18 -10.28 4.92
C MET A 256 -20.59 -9.83 5.22
N VAL A 257 -21.08 -8.91 4.39
CA VAL A 257 -22.38 -8.30 4.62
C VAL A 257 -23.35 -8.68 3.50
N GLY A 258 -24.38 -9.45 3.85
CA GLY A 258 -25.44 -9.87 2.94
C GLY A 258 -25.04 -10.99 2.00
N VAL A 259 -24.40 -12.04 2.53
CA VAL A 259 -23.91 -13.20 1.76
C VAL A 259 -25.00 -13.80 0.86
N PRO A 260 -24.88 -13.73 -0.49
CA PRO A 260 -25.88 -14.24 -1.41
C PRO A 260 -25.58 -15.69 -1.82
N THR A 261 -26.60 -16.37 -2.32
CA THR A 261 -26.54 -17.79 -2.73
C THR A 261 -25.78 -18.05 -4.04
N LYS A 262 -25.32 -17.01 -4.75
CA LYS A 262 -24.67 -17.13 -6.07
C LYS A 262 -23.17 -16.83 -6.08
N ILE A 263 -22.62 -16.35 -4.96
CA ILE A 263 -21.20 -16.00 -4.88
C ILE A 263 -20.48 -17.11 -4.14
N LYS A 264 -19.57 -17.79 -4.83
CA LYS A 264 -18.73 -18.81 -4.23
C LYS A 264 -17.59 -18.14 -3.49
N THR A 265 -17.47 -18.43 -2.20
CA THR A 265 -16.44 -17.86 -1.34
C THR A 265 -15.60 -18.98 -0.73
N ILE A 266 -14.29 -18.94 -0.95
CA ILE A 266 -13.33 -19.86 -0.36
C ILE A 266 -12.41 -19.05 0.56
N ILE A 267 -12.40 -19.40 1.84
CA ILE A 267 -11.47 -18.87 2.85
C ILE A 267 -10.69 -20.06 3.38
N SER A 268 -9.44 -20.23 2.94
CA SER A 268 -8.67 -21.42 3.30
C SER A 268 -7.20 -21.17 3.52
N TYR A 269 -6.57 -21.97 4.39
CA TYR A 269 -5.12 -21.86 4.66
C TYR A 269 -4.67 -20.48 5.17
N ASN A 270 -5.58 -19.69 5.75
CA ASN A 270 -5.22 -18.43 6.37
C ASN A 270 -4.91 -18.65 7.85
N THR A 271 -4.10 -17.76 8.40
CA THR A 271 -3.89 -17.67 9.85
C THR A 271 -4.49 -16.37 10.36
N PHE A 272 -5.45 -16.48 11.26
CA PHE A 272 -6.06 -15.39 12.00
C PHE A 272 -5.53 -15.41 13.42
N ASP A 273 -4.93 -14.31 13.89
CA ASP A 273 -4.31 -14.25 15.21
C ASP A 273 -4.57 -12.91 15.89
N SER A 274 -5.08 -12.93 17.12
CA SER A 274 -5.24 -11.75 17.96
C SER A 274 -6.19 -10.70 17.35
N SER A 275 -7.46 -11.03 17.21
CA SER A 275 -8.52 -10.12 16.76
C SER A 275 -9.80 -10.36 17.56
N GLU A 276 -10.64 -9.34 17.74
CA GLU A 276 -11.94 -9.54 18.39
C GLU A 276 -12.84 -10.46 17.56
N ARG A 277 -12.90 -10.24 16.24
CA ARG A 277 -13.67 -11.05 15.28
C ARG A 277 -12.78 -11.48 14.12
N PHE A 278 -12.62 -12.77 13.89
CA PHE A 278 -12.00 -13.28 12.67
C PHE A 278 -12.96 -13.25 11.50
N LEU A 279 -14.19 -13.69 11.74
CA LEU A 279 -15.24 -13.74 10.74
C LEU A 279 -16.48 -13.06 11.31
N ASP A 280 -16.99 -12.10 10.56
CA ASP A 280 -18.23 -11.38 10.84
C ASP A 280 -19.15 -11.53 9.63
N ILE A 281 -20.21 -12.32 9.78
CA ILE A 281 -21.04 -12.79 8.67
C ILE A 281 -22.48 -12.36 8.90
N SER A 282 -22.94 -11.41 8.10
CA SER A 282 -24.32 -10.93 8.12
C SER A 282 -25.15 -11.59 7.03
N LEU A 283 -26.25 -12.22 7.44
CA LEU A 283 -27.24 -12.86 6.58
C LEU A 283 -28.48 -11.96 6.46
N MET A 284 -28.97 -11.78 5.22
CA MET A 284 -30.10 -10.86 4.95
C MET A 284 -31.47 -11.48 5.19
N SER A 285 -31.61 -12.80 5.03
CA SER A 285 -32.89 -13.49 5.16
C SER A 285 -32.70 -14.96 5.54
N SER A 286 -33.74 -15.58 6.06
CA SER A 286 -33.75 -17.02 6.40
C SER A 286 -33.68 -17.96 5.19
N SER A 287 -33.75 -17.44 3.96
CA SER A 287 -33.57 -18.24 2.74
C SER A 287 -32.14 -18.21 2.19
N ASN A 288 -31.23 -17.44 2.83
CA ASN A 288 -29.84 -17.38 2.46
C ASN A 288 -29.20 -18.76 2.65
N LYS A 289 -28.88 -19.42 1.55
CA LYS A 289 -28.06 -20.63 1.55
C LYS A 289 -26.61 -20.24 1.76
N VAL A 290 -25.98 -20.82 2.78
CA VAL A 290 -24.58 -20.58 3.13
C VAL A 290 -23.65 -21.64 2.54
N ASN A 291 -24.20 -22.58 1.76
CA ASN A 291 -23.45 -23.63 1.06
C ASN A 291 -22.43 -23.11 0.04
N THR A 292 -22.47 -21.83 -0.31
CA THR A 292 -21.47 -21.17 -1.16
C THR A 292 -20.24 -20.70 -0.40
N LEU A 293 -20.28 -20.69 0.94
CA LEU A 293 -19.15 -20.38 1.80
C LEU A 293 -18.40 -21.66 2.17
N LYS A 294 -17.12 -21.73 1.79
CA LYS A 294 -16.21 -22.80 2.18
C LYS A 294 -15.09 -22.24 3.04
N ILE A 295 -15.10 -22.55 4.32
CA ILE A 295 -14.14 -22.03 5.30
C ILE A 295 -13.41 -23.21 5.95
N GLU A 296 -12.23 -23.55 5.46
CA GLU A 296 -11.53 -24.79 5.83
C GLU A 296 -10.01 -24.62 5.86
N TYR A 297 -9.31 -25.45 6.64
CA TYR A 297 -7.85 -25.46 6.74
C TYR A 297 -7.23 -24.13 7.22
N ASN A 298 -7.99 -23.30 7.92
CA ASN A 298 -7.48 -22.08 8.55
C ASN A 298 -6.97 -22.34 9.97
N ASN A 299 -6.11 -21.45 10.44
CA ASN A 299 -5.66 -21.38 11.82
C ASN A 299 -6.34 -20.20 12.52
N PHE A 300 -7.27 -20.45 13.43
CA PHE A 300 -7.85 -19.46 14.33
C PHE A 300 -7.07 -19.49 15.66
N LEU A 301 -6.23 -18.48 15.90
CA LEU A 301 -5.30 -18.43 17.04
C LEU A 301 -5.71 -17.34 18.03
N LYS A 302 -5.60 -17.60 19.33
CA LYS A 302 -5.98 -16.64 20.39
C LYS A 302 -7.38 -16.04 20.17
N TYR A 303 -8.29 -16.88 19.72
CA TYR A 303 -9.68 -16.50 19.55
C TYR A 303 -10.32 -16.24 20.91
N THR A 304 -11.29 -15.35 20.94
CA THR A 304 -12.05 -14.93 22.12
C THR A 304 -13.54 -15.17 21.87
N LYS A 305 -14.38 -14.78 22.81
CA LYS A 305 -15.83 -14.77 22.62
C LYS A 305 -16.20 -14.01 21.34
N ASN A 306 -17.12 -14.56 20.55
CA ASN A 306 -17.60 -14.02 19.28
C ASN A 306 -16.52 -13.89 18.18
N SER A 307 -15.41 -14.62 18.25
CA SER A 307 -14.40 -14.58 17.19
C SER A 307 -14.91 -15.08 15.83
N VAL A 308 -15.92 -15.95 15.81
CA VAL A 308 -16.73 -16.20 14.61
C VAL A 308 -18.15 -15.78 14.93
N PHE A 309 -18.62 -14.73 14.28
CA PHE A 309 -19.91 -14.09 14.57
C PHE A 309 -20.80 -14.17 13.35
N VAL A 310 -21.91 -14.91 13.45
CA VAL A 310 -22.94 -14.98 12.41
C VAL A 310 -24.21 -14.35 12.94
N HIS A 311 -24.84 -13.48 12.14
CA HIS A 311 -26.03 -12.78 12.56
C HIS A 311 -26.99 -12.48 11.40
N GLY A 312 -28.25 -12.15 11.72
CA GLY A 312 -29.30 -11.88 10.74
C GLY A 312 -30.02 -13.13 10.24
N GLY A 313 -31.06 -12.96 9.43
CA GLY A 313 -31.98 -14.04 9.04
C GLY A 313 -33.44 -13.79 9.42
N ASN A 314 -33.66 -13.15 10.58
CA ASN A 314 -34.92 -12.62 11.08
C ASN A 314 -36.11 -13.59 11.13
N ASN A 315 -35.87 -14.91 11.07
CA ASN A 315 -36.92 -15.92 11.18
C ASN A 315 -36.57 -16.94 12.26
N PRO A 316 -37.24 -16.92 13.42
CA PRO A 316 -36.96 -17.84 14.51
C PRO A 316 -37.10 -19.31 14.09
N GLY A 317 -36.15 -20.15 14.52
CA GLY A 317 -36.28 -21.61 14.47
C GLY A 317 -35.90 -22.28 13.15
N SER A 318 -35.32 -21.55 12.19
CA SER A 318 -34.83 -22.11 10.93
C SER A 318 -33.42 -21.61 10.62
N ALA A 319 -32.46 -22.53 10.49
CA ALA A 319 -31.08 -22.23 10.18
C ALA A 319 -30.53 -23.19 9.12
N ASP A 320 -29.68 -22.67 8.23
CA ASP A 320 -28.85 -23.46 7.32
C ASP A 320 -27.51 -23.81 7.98
N THR A 321 -26.78 -24.80 7.47
CA THR A 321 -25.49 -25.22 8.06
C THR A 321 -24.32 -24.55 7.36
N LEU A 322 -23.56 -23.72 8.10
CA LEU A 322 -22.31 -23.13 7.63
C LEU A 322 -21.13 -24.03 8.05
N LEU A 323 -20.43 -24.59 7.06
CA LEU A 323 -19.34 -25.53 7.30
C LEU A 323 -18.02 -24.80 7.62
N LEU A 324 -17.54 -24.97 8.84
CA LEU A 324 -16.20 -24.58 9.32
C LEU A 324 -15.37 -25.81 9.74
N GLN A 325 -15.57 -26.94 9.05
CA GLN A 325 -14.82 -28.17 9.27
C GLN A 325 -13.35 -28.03 8.85
N ASN A 326 -12.49 -28.92 9.35
CA ASN A 326 -11.06 -28.98 9.01
C ASN A 326 -10.28 -27.69 9.33
N ASN A 327 -10.73 -26.88 10.29
CA ASN A 327 -9.97 -25.75 10.80
C ASN A 327 -9.24 -26.11 12.10
N TYR A 328 -8.15 -25.43 12.39
CA TYR A 328 -7.47 -25.47 13.68
C TYR A 328 -7.91 -24.27 14.52
N TRP A 329 -8.50 -24.52 15.69
CA TRP A 329 -9.05 -23.47 16.56
C TRP A 329 -8.08 -23.04 17.66
N GLY A 330 -6.82 -23.48 17.67
CA GLY A 330 -5.92 -23.17 18.80
C GLY A 330 -6.16 -24.02 20.05
N THR A 331 -7.23 -24.79 20.09
CA THR A 331 -7.60 -25.74 21.15
C THR A 331 -8.39 -26.91 20.54
N THR A 332 -8.48 -28.02 21.28
CA THR A 332 -9.38 -29.16 20.97
C THR A 332 -10.56 -29.24 21.93
N ASN A 333 -10.65 -28.31 22.90
CA ASN A 333 -11.76 -28.24 23.85
C ASN A 333 -13.00 -27.64 23.18
N THR A 334 -14.02 -28.45 22.95
CA THR A 334 -15.26 -28.05 22.26
C THR A 334 -16.00 -26.94 22.98
N ALA A 335 -16.08 -26.96 24.31
CA ALA A 335 -16.75 -25.90 25.07
C ALA A 335 -16.04 -24.53 24.92
N GLN A 336 -14.72 -24.53 24.75
CA GLN A 336 -13.99 -23.30 24.43
C GLN A 336 -14.27 -22.84 23.00
N ILE A 337 -14.42 -23.77 22.06
CA ILE A 337 -14.73 -23.46 20.65
C ILE A 337 -16.15 -22.89 20.56
N ASP A 338 -17.12 -23.56 21.19
CA ASP A 338 -18.52 -23.10 21.32
C ASP A 338 -18.56 -21.68 21.89
N GLY A 339 -17.85 -21.41 22.99
CA GLY A 339 -17.81 -20.07 23.59
C GLY A 339 -17.17 -18.97 22.73
N GLY A 340 -16.46 -19.34 21.65
CA GLY A 340 -15.88 -18.43 20.68
C GLY A 340 -16.73 -18.21 19.41
N ILE A 341 -17.79 -19.00 19.26
CA ILE A 341 -18.74 -18.92 18.16
C ILE A 341 -19.99 -18.19 18.65
N SER A 342 -20.63 -17.44 17.75
CA SER A 342 -21.99 -16.93 17.95
C SER A 342 -22.80 -17.25 16.71
N ASP A 343 -23.82 -18.08 16.87
CA ASP A 343 -24.67 -18.56 15.79
C ASP A 343 -26.11 -18.85 16.25
N PHE A 344 -26.85 -19.66 15.49
CA PHE A 344 -28.21 -20.10 15.84
C PHE A 344 -28.36 -20.76 17.22
N ASN A 345 -27.34 -21.43 17.74
CA ASN A 345 -27.41 -22.07 19.05
C ASN A 345 -27.43 -21.03 20.18
N ASP A 346 -26.86 -19.85 19.95
CA ASP A 346 -26.88 -18.72 20.89
C ASP A 346 -28.12 -17.83 20.69
N ASP A 347 -28.57 -17.66 19.45
CA ASP A 347 -29.73 -16.85 19.07
C ASP A 347 -30.53 -17.53 17.96
N ILE A 348 -31.69 -18.08 18.32
CA ILE A 348 -32.58 -18.80 17.41
C ILE A 348 -33.12 -17.97 16.24
N THR A 349 -32.87 -16.66 16.19
CA THR A 349 -33.24 -15.78 15.08
C THR A 349 -32.18 -15.69 13.97
N VAL A 350 -30.98 -16.24 14.23
CA VAL A 350 -29.87 -16.29 13.28
C VAL A 350 -30.08 -17.40 12.25
N ALA A 351 -29.97 -17.10 10.96
CA ALA A 351 -30.29 -18.04 9.88
C ALA A 351 -29.19 -19.08 9.57
N ALA A 352 -28.15 -19.21 10.39
CA ALA A 352 -27.15 -20.25 10.21
C ALA A 352 -26.60 -20.78 11.54
N VAL A 353 -26.35 -22.09 11.55
CA VAL A 353 -25.62 -22.83 12.58
C VAL A 353 -24.25 -23.22 12.03
N ILE A 354 -23.21 -23.08 12.83
CA ILE A 354 -21.85 -23.43 12.46
C ILE A 354 -21.60 -24.90 12.78
N ASP A 355 -21.17 -25.66 11.76
CA ASP A 355 -20.62 -27.00 11.92
C ASP A 355 -19.10 -26.94 11.85
N TYR A 356 -18.46 -27.05 13.02
CA TYR A 356 -17.01 -27.15 13.15
C TYR A 356 -16.54 -28.59 13.40
N SER A 357 -17.37 -29.60 13.17
CA SER A 357 -16.94 -31.00 13.35
C SER A 357 -15.69 -31.33 12.52
N SER A 358 -14.94 -32.36 12.93
CA SER A 358 -13.67 -32.73 12.28
C SER A 358 -12.60 -31.63 12.34
N ASN A 359 -12.50 -30.94 13.48
CA ASN A 359 -11.43 -29.96 13.72
C ASN A 359 -10.04 -30.59 13.70
N LEU A 360 -9.07 -29.81 13.22
CA LEU A 360 -7.67 -30.18 13.25
C LEU A 360 -7.13 -30.11 14.68
N SER A 361 -6.26 -31.05 15.06
CA SER A 361 -5.57 -31.06 16.36
C SER A 361 -4.28 -30.22 16.38
N ALA A 362 -3.81 -29.80 15.21
CA ALA A 362 -2.60 -28.99 15.04
C ALA A 362 -2.79 -27.93 13.95
N LYS A 363 -1.94 -26.89 14.00
CA LYS A 363 -1.93 -25.82 12.99
C LYS A 363 -1.70 -26.39 11.59
N GLN A 364 -2.41 -25.83 10.62
CA GLN A 364 -2.08 -26.00 9.22
C GLN A 364 -0.81 -25.19 8.86
N THR A 365 0.13 -25.84 8.17
CA THR A 365 1.43 -25.34 7.73
C THR A 365 1.64 -25.37 6.21
N GLN A 366 0.62 -25.70 5.41
CA GLN A 366 0.72 -25.81 3.95
C GLN A 366 1.27 -24.54 3.30
N CYS A 367 0.87 -23.37 3.79
CA CYS A 367 1.44 -22.10 3.36
C CYS A 367 2.51 -21.69 4.38
N ASN A 368 3.71 -21.35 3.91
CA ASN A 368 4.65 -20.59 4.74
C ASN A 368 3.96 -19.27 5.10
N ASN A 369 3.72 -19.00 6.40
CA ASN A 369 3.06 -17.77 6.81
C ASN A 369 3.78 -16.57 6.16
N PRO A 370 3.07 -15.73 5.38
CA PRO A 370 3.70 -14.56 4.80
C PRO A 370 4.25 -13.69 5.94
N ASN A 371 5.51 -13.29 5.80
CA ASN A 371 6.25 -12.63 6.87
C ASN A 371 5.47 -11.34 7.30
N PRO A 372 5.17 -11.15 8.60
CA PRO A 372 4.38 -10.03 9.11
C PRO A 372 4.89 -8.63 8.74
N GLY A 373 6.19 -8.50 8.42
CA GLY A 373 6.78 -7.25 7.89
C GLY A 373 6.92 -7.26 6.36
N GLY A 374 6.04 -7.95 5.64
CA GLY A 374 6.20 -8.46 4.27
C GLY A 374 6.28 -7.42 3.13
N GLY A 375 7.30 -7.52 2.32
CA GLY A 375 7.21 -7.45 0.86
C GLY A 375 8.16 -8.55 0.39
N GLY A 376 8.28 -8.84 -0.92
CA GLY A 376 9.44 -9.62 -1.37
C GLY A 376 10.73 -9.04 -0.76
N ALA A 377 11.80 -9.84 -0.57
CA ALA A 377 13.07 -9.32 -0.01
C ALA A 377 13.60 -8.07 -0.76
N GLY A 378 13.08 -7.81 -1.97
CA GLY A 378 13.22 -6.56 -2.71
C GLY A 378 12.54 -5.32 -2.13
N VAL A 379 11.32 -5.47 -1.61
CA VAL A 379 10.38 -4.39 -1.30
C VAL A 379 10.47 -3.96 0.17
N LYS A 380 10.94 -4.83 1.06
CA LYS A 380 11.26 -4.47 2.45
C LYS A 380 12.38 -3.42 2.57
N ASP A 381 13.37 -3.50 1.68
CA ASP A 381 14.46 -2.52 1.59
C ASP A 381 13.98 -1.17 1.02
N ILE A 382 12.75 -1.10 0.49
CA ILE A 382 12.04 0.15 0.19
C ILE A 382 11.50 0.72 1.51
N ALA A 383 12.34 0.78 2.54
CA ALA A 383 12.16 1.79 3.57
C ALA A 383 12.37 3.13 2.87
N ALA A 384 11.27 3.80 2.53
CA ALA A 384 11.32 5.24 2.34
C ALA A 384 12.07 5.79 3.54
N SER A 385 13.23 6.41 3.31
CA SER A 385 13.92 7.14 4.36
C SER A 385 12.90 8.09 5.00
N GLU A 386 12.77 8.04 6.33
CA GLU A 386 11.82 8.85 7.11
C GLU A 386 12.19 10.34 7.10
N PHE A 387 13.32 10.64 6.45
CA PHE A 387 13.82 11.95 6.14
C PHE A 387 14.37 11.97 4.70
N ARG A 388 14.50 13.16 4.13
CA ARG A 388 15.03 13.38 2.78
C ARG A 388 16.34 14.15 2.88
N ILE A 389 17.30 13.90 1.99
CA ILE A 389 18.58 14.60 1.92
C ILE A 389 18.68 15.33 0.58
N TYR A 390 18.87 16.65 0.61
CA TYR A 390 19.01 17.46 -0.60
C TYR A 390 20.15 18.47 -0.51
N PRO A 391 21.01 18.61 -1.53
CA PRO A 391 21.20 17.70 -2.64
C PRO A 391 21.85 16.38 -2.19
N ASN A 392 21.62 15.30 -2.92
CA ASN A 392 22.36 14.04 -2.79
C ASN A 392 22.43 13.38 -4.18
N PRO A 393 23.59 13.38 -4.88
CA PRO A 393 24.92 13.73 -4.38
C PRO A 393 25.09 15.21 -3.98
N SER A 394 25.95 15.50 -3.01
CA SER A 394 26.23 16.85 -2.49
C SER A 394 27.68 17.27 -2.70
N SER A 395 27.91 18.55 -2.95
CA SER A 395 29.24 19.19 -2.98
C SER A 395 29.67 19.77 -1.64
N GLY A 396 28.85 19.65 -0.60
CA GLY A 396 29.21 20.09 0.74
C GLY A 396 27.99 20.42 1.61
N ASN A 397 27.05 21.24 1.16
CA ASN A 397 25.88 21.55 1.97
C ASN A 397 24.73 20.59 1.66
N ILE A 398 24.00 20.19 2.69
CA ILE A 398 22.75 19.43 2.56
C ILE A 398 21.66 20.02 3.46
N GLN A 399 20.43 19.81 3.06
CA GLN A 399 19.21 20.04 3.81
C GLN A 399 18.58 18.69 4.07
N LEU A 400 18.23 18.45 5.32
CA LEU A 400 17.42 17.35 5.75
C LEU A 400 15.99 17.83 5.90
N GLU A 401 15.04 17.18 5.24
CA GLU A 401 13.61 17.33 5.50
C GLU A 401 13.14 16.11 6.30
N ILE A 402 12.75 16.33 7.54
CA ILE A 402 12.35 15.32 8.51
C ILE A 402 10.83 15.42 8.66
N GLY A 403 10.10 14.34 8.38
CA GLY A 403 8.63 14.37 8.30
C GLY A 403 7.90 14.50 9.65
N ASP A 404 8.61 14.48 10.78
CA ASP A 404 8.06 14.49 12.14
C ASP A 404 9.06 15.16 13.13
N ASN A 405 8.56 15.82 14.18
CA ASN A 405 9.35 16.43 15.26
C ASN A 405 9.82 15.41 16.33
N GLY A 406 9.40 14.14 16.23
CA GLY A 406 9.80 13.07 17.15
C GLY A 406 11.29 12.65 17.03
N TRP A 407 11.95 13.03 15.95
CA TRP A 407 13.39 12.87 15.75
C TRP A 407 14.19 13.87 16.59
N LYS A 408 15.30 13.43 17.17
CA LYS A 408 16.08 14.22 18.14
C LYS A 408 17.54 14.41 17.77
N GLN A 409 18.11 13.45 17.05
CA GLN A 409 19.52 13.50 16.70
C GLN A 409 19.74 13.05 15.26
N ILE A 410 20.61 13.78 14.56
CA ILE A 410 21.15 13.47 13.25
C ILE A 410 22.62 13.15 13.40
N ALA A 411 23.10 12.12 12.72
CA ALA A 411 24.52 11.80 12.61
C ALA A 411 24.89 11.47 11.16
N ILE A 412 25.97 12.03 10.64
CA ILE A 412 26.60 11.57 9.38
C ILE A 412 27.75 10.67 9.76
N LYS A 413 27.69 9.40 9.36
CA LYS A 413 28.65 8.36 9.68
C LYS A 413 29.45 7.97 8.44
N ASP A 414 30.72 7.60 8.64
CA ASP A 414 31.49 6.89 7.61
C ASP A 414 31.02 5.43 7.48
N LEU A 415 31.60 4.69 6.52
CA LEU A 415 31.25 3.28 6.27
C LEU A 415 31.64 2.33 7.42
N ASN A 416 32.49 2.77 8.36
CA ASN A 416 32.83 2.01 9.56
C ASN A 416 31.92 2.37 10.74
N GLY A 417 30.91 3.22 10.54
CA GLY A 417 29.96 3.65 11.56
C GLY A 417 30.46 4.79 12.47
N LYS A 418 31.64 5.37 12.18
CA LYS A 418 32.19 6.48 12.94
C LYS A 418 31.44 7.77 12.63
N ASP A 419 31.02 8.48 13.67
CA ASP A 419 30.37 9.78 13.54
C ASP A 419 31.35 10.85 13.02
N MET A 420 30.99 11.45 11.90
CA MET A 420 31.72 12.55 11.26
C MET A 420 31.09 13.90 11.59
N ILE A 421 29.76 13.96 11.63
CA ILE A 421 28.96 15.14 12.01
C ILE A 421 27.82 14.64 12.90
N VAL A 422 27.53 15.33 14.00
CA VAL A 422 26.39 15.03 14.88
C VAL A 422 25.68 16.34 15.22
N GLU A 423 24.36 16.36 15.09
CA GLU A 423 23.52 17.52 15.40
C GLU A 423 22.23 17.08 16.09
N ASN A 424 21.77 17.87 17.07
CA ASN A 424 20.47 17.65 17.68
C ASN A 424 19.43 18.58 17.03
N THR A 425 18.22 18.08 16.80
CA THR A 425 17.16 18.86 16.16
C THR A 425 15.81 18.64 16.84
N ASN A 426 14.98 19.67 16.82
CA ASN A 426 13.53 19.57 17.03
C ASN A 426 12.76 20.14 15.84
N SER A 427 13.46 20.40 14.73
CA SER A 427 12.92 20.98 13.50
C SER A 427 12.69 19.88 12.46
N ASN A 428 11.60 20.03 11.70
CA ASN A 428 11.30 19.24 10.51
C ASN A 428 12.20 19.58 9.31
N SER A 429 13.05 20.61 9.42
CA SER A 429 14.09 20.85 8.43
C SER A 429 15.39 21.36 9.05
N VAL A 430 16.51 20.78 8.63
CA VAL A 430 17.85 21.05 9.19
C VAL A 430 18.86 21.23 8.06
N PHE A 431 19.67 22.28 8.11
CA PHE A 431 20.77 22.49 7.17
C PHE A 431 22.08 22.02 7.79
N LEU A 432 22.80 21.14 7.10
CA LEU A 432 24.09 20.61 7.53
C LEU A 432 25.19 21.03 6.56
N ASN A 433 26.29 21.55 7.11
CA ASN A 433 27.52 21.81 6.38
C ASN A 433 28.43 20.57 6.43
N CYS A 434 28.56 19.91 5.29
CA CYS A 434 29.41 18.75 5.07
C CYS A 434 30.64 19.09 4.20
N SER A 435 31.00 20.36 4.03
CA SER A 435 32.16 20.77 3.23
C SER A 435 33.49 20.21 3.76
N SER A 436 33.55 19.84 5.04
CA SER A 436 34.70 19.17 5.67
C SER A 436 34.84 17.69 5.29
N LEU A 437 33.79 17.05 4.75
CA LEU A 437 33.84 15.64 4.36
C LEU A 437 34.59 15.47 3.04
N ASN A 438 35.39 14.41 2.90
CA ASN A 438 36.02 14.06 1.63
C ASN A 438 34.99 13.45 0.67
N ALA A 439 35.28 13.50 -0.63
CA ALA A 439 34.45 12.81 -1.63
C ALA A 439 34.36 11.32 -1.28
N GLY A 440 33.15 10.77 -1.29
CA GLY A 440 32.91 9.42 -0.79
C GLY A 440 31.46 9.16 -0.37
N ILE A 441 31.23 7.95 0.11
CA ILE A 441 29.92 7.48 0.57
C ILE A 441 29.87 7.58 2.10
N TYR A 442 28.79 8.14 2.61
CA TYR A 442 28.47 8.26 4.03
C TYR A 442 27.05 7.75 4.29
N LEU A 443 26.73 7.53 5.56
CA LEU A 443 25.38 7.21 6.03
C LEU A 443 24.88 8.37 6.88
N VAL A 444 23.81 9.04 6.45
CA VAL A 444 23.06 9.93 7.34
C VAL A 444 22.12 9.07 8.15
N GLN A 445 22.14 9.24 9.45
CA GLN A 445 21.30 8.57 10.43
C GLN A 445 20.47 9.62 11.15
N VAL A 446 19.17 9.41 11.28
CA VAL A 446 18.29 10.20 12.14
C VAL A 446 17.74 9.28 13.22
N SER A 447 17.72 9.72 14.48
CA SER A 447 17.30 8.91 15.64
C SER A 447 16.42 9.71 16.60
N GLY A 448 15.46 9.04 17.23
CA GLY A 448 14.48 9.67 18.11
C GLY A 448 13.43 8.69 18.65
N ILE A 449 12.24 9.20 18.99
CA ILE A 449 11.16 8.38 19.57
C ILE A 449 10.64 7.29 18.61
N HIS A 450 10.89 7.47 17.31
CA HIS A 450 10.51 6.53 16.24
C HIS A 450 11.59 5.47 15.97
N GLY A 451 12.71 5.47 16.71
CA GLY A 451 13.82 4.54 16.51
C GLY A 451 14.96 5.19 15.73
N VAL A 452 15.47 4.49 14.71
CA VAL A 452 16.63 4.91 13.90
C VAL A 452 16.32 4.72 12.41
N SER A 453 16.52 5.79 11.64
CA SER A 453 16.39 5.82 10.19
C SER A 453 17.73 6.13 9.54
N GLN A 454 18.06 5.53 8.39
CA GLN A 454 19.31 5.79 7.70
C GLN A 454 19.12 5.98 6.19
N GLN A 455 19.93 6.85 5.60
CA GLN A 455 19.99 7.06 4.16
C GLN A 455 21.43 7.36 3.72
N LYS A 456 21.83 6.79 2.59
CA LYS A 456 23.15 7.03 1.98
C LYS A 456 23.29 8.48 1.53
N LEU A 457 24.41 9.12 1.85
CA LEU A 457 24.85 10.40 1.31
C LEU A 457 26.09 10.20 0.45
N LEU A 458 26.06 10.73 -0.77
CA LEU A 458 27.22 10.76 -1.66
C LEU A 458 27.80 12.18 -1.68
N ILE A 459 29.07 12.34 -1.27
CA ILE A 459 29.80 13.60 -1.41
C ILE A 459 30.64 13.54 -2.69
N GLN A 460 30.45 14.52 -3.58
CA GLN A 460 31.21 14.71 -4.82
C GLN A 460 31.69 16.16 -4.85
N LYS A 461 33.01 16.36 -4.75
CA LYS A 461 33.65 17.68 -4.76
C LYS A 461 34.17 18.00 -6.14
#